data_AF-A0A453KTA7-F1
#
_entry.id   AF-A0A453KTA7-F1
#
_cell.length_a   1.000
_cell.length_b   1.000
_cell.length_c   1.000
_cell.angle_alpha   90.00
_cell.angle_beta   90.00
_cell.angle_gamma   90.00
#
_symmetry.space_group_name_H-M   'P 1'
#
loop_
_entity.id
_entity.type
_entity.pdbx_description
1 polymer ?
#
loop_
_entity_poly.entity_id
_entity_poly.type
_entity_poly.pdbx_seq_one_letter_code
_entity_poly.pdbx_strand_id
1 'polypeptide(L)'
;MVKEMPKKVLVKEIQRLQVALGEQSKMAMLSQQQCERLKNERILCRICFERDICIVLLPCRHHVLCEPCSDKCQSCPICRVPIESKSSVNDAVNSDDPLSDIV
;
A
#
# COMPACT_ATOMS: atom_id res chain seq x y z
N MET A 1 49.06 -6.19 17.30
CA MET A 1 49.61 -6.27 15.92
C MET A 1 48.45 -6.45 14.96
N VAL A 2 48.10 -5.44 14.16
CA VAL A 2 47.15 -5.60 13.06
C VAL A 2 47.89 -6.37 11.96
N LYS A 3 47.34 -7.50 11.53
CA LYS A 3 47.93 -8.27 10.40
C LYS A 3 47.53 -7.57 9.11
N GLU A 4 48.52 -7.14 8.33
CA GLU A 4 48.26 -6.56 7.01
C GLU A 4 47.64 -7.61 6.09
N MET A 5 46.52 -7.24 5.46
CA MET A 5 45.88 -8.08 4.45
C MET A 5 46.49 -7.80 3.08
N PRO A 6 46.77 -8.83 2.26
CA PRO A 6 47.28 -8.63 0.92
C PRO A 6 46.27 -7.84 0.05
N LYS A 7 46.75 -6.85 -0.72
CA LYS A 7 45.92 -6.02 -1.61
C LYS A 7 44.99 -6.84 -2.52
N LYS A 8 45.46 -7.99 -3.00
CA LYS A 8 44.67 -8.92 -3.85
C LYS A 8 43.43 -9.48 -3.14
N VAL A 9 43.51 -9.69 -1.82
CA VAL A 9 42.39 -10.16 -1.01
C VAL A 9 41.38 -9.03 -0.83
N LEU A 10 41.87 -7.82 -0.54
CA LEU A 10 41.01 -6.63 -0.40
C LEU A 10 40.23 -6.33 -1.67
N VAL A 11 40.87 -6.37 -2.84
CA VAL A 11 40.19 -6.12 -4.13
C VAL A 11 39.09 -7.14 -4.40
N LYS A 12 39.32 -8.42 -4.10
CA LYS A 12 38.29 -9.47 -4.25
C LYS A 12 37.11 -9.25 -3.33
N GLU A 13 37.36 -8.81 -2.10
CA GLU A 13 36.29 -8.55 -1.14
C GLU A 13 35.47 -7.31 -1.53
N ILE A 14 36.13 -6.23 -1.95
CA ILE A 14 35.44 -5.04 -2.51
C ILE A 14 34.55 -5.44 -3.68
N GLN A 15 35.05 -6.25 -4.61
CA GLN A 15 34.26 -6.70 -5.75
C GLN A 15 33.03 -7.52 -5.33
N ARG A 16 33.18 -8.42 -4.34
CA ARG A 16 32.05 -9.18 -3.78
C ARG A 16 31.01 -8.26 -3.14
N LEU A 17 31.46 -7.30 -2.34
CA LEU A 17 30.56 -6.34 -1.68
C LEU A 17 29.84 -5.44 -2.70
N GLN A 18 30.50 -5.01 -3.76
CA GLN A 18 29.88 -4.23 -4.84
C GLN A 18 28.78 -5.01 -5.54
N VAL A 19 29.00 -6.30 -5.83
CA VAL A 19 27.97 -7.17 -6.41
C VAL A 19 26.78 -7.31 -5.46
N ALA A 20 27.03 -7.64 -4.19
CA ALA A 20 25.98 -7.81 -3.18
C ALA A 20 25.18 -6.52 -2.96
N LEU A 21 25.84 -5.36 -2.90
CA LEU A 21 25.17 -4.06 -2.76
C LEU A 21 24.33 -3.71 -3.99
N GLY A 22 24.82 -4.05 -5.20
CA GLY A 22 24.07 -3.89 -6.44
C GLY A 22 22.78 -4.72 -6.45
N GLU A 23 22.87 -5.98 -6.01
CA GLU A 23 21.70 -6.86 -5.87
C GLU A 23 20.72 -6.35 -4.83
N GLN A 24 21.19 -5.93 -3.64
CA GLN A 24 20.33 -5.35 -2.60
C GLN A 24 19.62 -4.08 -3.07
N SER A 25 20.35 -3.18 -3.74
CA SER A 25 19.77 -1.95 -4.31
C SER A 25 18.65 -2.28 -5.30
N LYS A 26 18.87 -3.27 -6.18
CA LYS A 26 17.85 -3.71 -7.14
C LYS A 26 16.62 -4.30 -6.44
N MET A 27 16.82 -5.11 -5.39
CA MET A 27 15.71 -5.66 -4.61
C MET A 27 14.91 -4.56 -3.90
N ALA A 28 15.58 -3.57 -3.32
CA ALA A 28 14.93 -2.43 -2.67
C ALA A 28 14.07 -1.63 -3.65
N MET A 29 14.59 -1.34 -4.85
CA MET A 29 13.83 -0.64 -5.90
C MET A 29 12.57 -1.40 -6.32
N LEU A 30 12.68 -2.73 -6.53
CA LEU A 30 11.52 -3.55 -6.90
C LEU A 30 10.47 -3.60 -5.79
N SER A 31 10.91 -3.71 -4.54
CA SER A 31 10.04 -3.68 -3.36
C SER A 31 9.30 -2.34 -3.25
N GLN A 32 10.01 -1.23 -3.43
CA GLN A 32 9.44 0.11 -3.42
C GLN A 32 8.39 0.27 -4.52
N GLN A 33 8.71 -0.11 -5.76
CA GLN A 33 7.78 -0.05 -6.89
C GLN A 33 6.51 -0.88 -6.63
N GLN A 34 6.65 -2.05 -6.01
CA GLN A 34 5.51 -2.87 -5.63
C GLN A 34 4.66 -2.23 -4.53
N CYS A 35 5.29 -1.61 -3.53
CA CYS A 35 4.59 -0.90 -2.46
C CYS A 35 3.81 0.30 -3.01
N GLU A 36 4.43 1.11 -3.87
CA GLU A 36 3.78 2.24 -4.55
C GLU A 36 2.59 1.78 -5.41
N ARG A 37 2.76 0.69 -6.16
CA ARG A 37 1.66 0.11 -6.94
C ARG A 37 0.48 -0.27 -6.05
N LEU A 38 0.73 -0.99 -4.94
CA LEU A 38 -0.32 -1.42 -4.01
C LEU A 38 -0.98 -0.24 -3.29
N LYS A 39 -0.21 0.79 -2.93
CA LYS A 39 -0.76 2.03 -2.34
C LYS A 39 -1.69 2.77 -3.30
N ASN A 40 -1.38 2.73 -4.60
CA ASN A 40 -2.17 3.39 -5.65
C ASN A 40 -3.30 2.53 -6.22
N GLU A 41 -3.46 1.28 -5.75
CA GLU A 41 -4.57 0.42 -6.18
C GLU A 41 -5.88 0.92 -5.57
N ARG A 42 -6.76 1.39 -6.45
CA ARG A 42 -8.07 1.92 -6.08
C ARG A 42 -9.07 0.81 -5.82
N ILE A 43 -9.75 0.86 -4.67
CA ILE A 43 -10.85 -0.05 -4.35
C ILE A 43 -12.17 0.61 -4.75
N LEU A 44 -12.70 0.18 -5.89
CA LEU A 44 -13.90 0.77 -6.47
C LEU A 44 -15.20 0.20 -5.89
N CYS A 45 -16.23 1.05 -5.85
CA CYS A 45 -17.58 0.72 -5.45
C CYS A 45 -18.12 -0.47 -6.25
N ARG A 46 -18.73 -1.43 -5.54
CA ARG A 46 -19.26 -2.67 -6.12
C ARG A 46 -20.58 -2.50 -6.91
N ILE A 47 -21.12 -1.29 -6.96
CA ILE A 47 -22.31 -0.98 -7.76
C ILE A 47 -21.93 -0.23 -9.03
N CYS A 48 -21.24 0.91 -8.91
CA CYS A 48 -20.93 1.75 -10.07
C CYS A 48 -19.59 1.41 -10.75
N PHE A 49 -18.66 0.76 -10.04
CA PHE A 49 -17.31 0.48 -10.52
C PHE A 49 -16.55 1.72 -11.02
N GLU A 50 -16.90 2.90 -10.51
CA GLU A 50 -16.40 4.20 -11.00
C GLU A 50 -15.73 5.02 -9.88
N ARG A 51 -16.35 5.05 -8.69
CA ARG A 51 -15.89 5.81 -7.52
C ARG A 51 -15.31 4.88 -6.46
N ASP A 52 -14.37 5.39 -5.66
CA ASP A 52 -13.81 4.65 -4.54
C ASP A 52 -14.86 4.35 -3.47
N ILE A 53 -14.68 3.24 -2.76
CA ILE A 53 -15.48 2.94 -1.57
C ILE A 53 -15.16 3.93 -0.46
N CYS A 54 -16.19 4.44 0.22
CA CYS A 54 -16.00 5.36 1.34
C CYS A 54 -17.04 5.15 2.46
N ILE A 55 -17.96 4.19 2.32
CA ILE A 55 -19.06 3.98 3.27
C ILE A 55 -19.03 2.59 3.90
N VAL A 56 -19.04 2.54 5.22
CA VAL A 56 -19.30 1.33 6.02
C VAL A 56 -20.80 1.22 6.31
N LEU A 57 -21.38 0.06 6.02
CA LEU A 57 -22.81 -0.22 6.22
C LEU A 57 -23.05 -0.93 7.55
N LEU A 58 -23.80 -0.34 8.47
CA LEU A 58 -24.11 -0.93 9.78
C LEU A 58 -25.49 -1.62 9.78
N PRO A 59 -25.66 -2.75 10.52
CA PRO A 59 -24.71 -3.34 11.47
C PRO A 59 -23.69 -4.32 10.84
N CYS A 60 -23.82 -4.64 9.55
CA CYS A 60 -23.02 -5.72 8.93
C CYS A 60 -21.53 -5.40 8.70
N ARG A 61 -21.14 -4.12 8.78
CA ARG A 61 -19.79 -3.57 8.58
C ARG A 61 -19.15 -3.82 7.21
N HIS A 62 -19.92 -4.13 6.17
CA HIS A 62 -19.37 -4.19 4.81
C HIS A 62 -19.02 -2.79 4.29
N HIS A 63 -17.79 -2.60 3.84
CA HIS A 63 -17.26 -1.38 3.20
C HIS A 63 -17.11 -1.64 1.71
N VAL A 64 -18.17 -1.37 0.94
CA VAL A 64 -18.24 -1.79 -0.47
C VAL A 64 -18.88 -0.75 -1.41
N LEU A 65 -19.37 0.37 -0.85
CA LEU A 65 -20.10 1.39 -1.59
C LEU A 65 -19.38 2.74 -1.54
N CYS A 66 -19.47 3.49 -2.64
CA CYS A 66 -19.25 4.93 -2.63
C CYS A 66 -20.50 5.63 -2.08
N GLU A 67 -20.36 6.89 -1.69
CA GLU A 67 -21.42 7.70 -1.07
C GLU A 67 -22.71 7.75 -1.92
N PRO A 68 -22.70 8.11 -3.23
CA PRO A 68 -23.92 8.17 -4.03
C PRO A 68 -24.63 6.82 -4.22
N CYS A 69 -23.88 5.72 -4.26
CA CYS A 69 -24.44 4.38 -4.36
C CYS A 69 -25.02 3.91 -3.03
N SER A 70 -24.44 4.34 -1.91
CA SER A 70 -24.94 4.02 -0.58
C SER A 70 -26.33 4.60 -0.34
N ASP A 71 -26.62 5.80 -0.83
CA ASP A 71 -27.92 6.48 -0.67
C ASP A 71 -29.07 5.76 -1.36
N LYS A 72 -28.77 5.02 -2.42
CA LYS A 72 -29.75 4.23 -3.17
C LYS A 72 -30.01 2.84 -2.57
N CYS A 73 -29.25 2.45 -1.54
CA CYS A 73 -29.33 1.11 -0.94
C CYS A 73 -30.03 1.15 0.42
N GLN A 74 -31.00 0.26 0.61
CA GLN A 74 -31.68 0.01 1.90
C GLN A 74 -31.18 -1.26 2.61
N SER A 75 -30.47 -2.12 1.88
CA SER A 75 -29.84 -3.35 2.39
C SER A 75 -28.43 -3.51 1.82
N CYS A 76 -27.54 -4.15 2.56
CA CYS A 76 -26.18 -4.41 2.10
C CYS A 76 -26.20 -5.30 0.82
N PRO A 77 -25.49 -4.93 -0.26
CA PRO A 77 -25.45 -5.73 -1.48
C PRO A 77 -24.67 -7.05 -1.33
N ILE A 78 -23.90 -7.21 -0.24
CA ILE A 78 -23.09 -8.40 0.02
C ILE A 78 -23.90 -9.45 0.81
N CYS A 79 -24.42 -9.05 1.97
CA CYS A 79 -25.08 -9.97 2.90
C CYS A 79 -26.59 -9.77 3.03
N ARG A 80 -27.17 -8.78 2.33
CA ARG A 80 -28.61 -8.45 2.33
C ARG A 80 -29.20 -8.02 3.67
N VAL A 81 -28.38 -7.84 4.70
CA VAL A 81 -28.79 -7.26 6.00
C VAL A 81 -29.30 -5.82 5.77
N PRO A 82 -30.46 -5.43 6.33
CA PRO A 82 -30.95 -4.05 6.29
C PRO A 82 -29.91 -3.06 6.82
N ILE A 83 -29.80 -1.90 6.16
CA ILE A 83 -28.86 -0.85 6.57
C ILE A 83 -29.56 0.02 7.61
N GLU A 84 -29.06 0.01 8.84
CA GLU A 84 -29.57 0.82 9.94
C GLU A 84 -28.90 2.20 9.99
N SER A 85 -27.60 2.24 9.72
CA SER A 85 -26.82 3.48 9.64
C SER A 85 -25.61 3.32 8.73
N LYS A 86 -25.03 4.45 8.34
CA LYS A 86 -23.88 4.54 7.43
C LYS A 86 -22.82 5.42 8.05
N SER A 87 -21.57 5.01 7.94
CA SER A 87 -20.43 5.80 8.41
C SER A 87 -19.45 6.01 7.26
N SER A 88 -19.14 7.28 6.99
CA SER A 88 -18.08 7.63 6.04
C SER A 88 -16.72 7.32 6.66
N VAL A 89 -15.84 6.70 5.88
CA VAL A 89 -14.46 6.41 6.24
C VAL A 89 -13.58 7.06 5.19
N ASN A 90 -12.67 7.91 5.67
CA ASN A 90 -11.62 8.47 4.86
C ASN A 90 -10.37 7.65 5.13
N ASP A 91 -9.93 6.88 4.15
CA ASP A 91 -8.63 6.24 4.22
C ASP A 91 -7.57 7.35 4.11
N ALA A 92 -6.91 7.66 5.23
CA ALA A 92 -5.84 8.68 5.32
C ALA A 92 -4.57 8.30 4.53
N VAL A 93 -4.68 7.42 3.53
CA VAL A 93 -3.58 7.00 2.64
C VAL A 93 -3.35 7.98 1.48
N ASN A 94 -4.11 9.08 1.40
CA ASN A 94 -3.89 10.17 0.46
C ASN A 94 -3.17 11.36 1.12
N SER A 95 -2.03 11.12 1.78
CA SER A 95 -1.06 12.18 2.03
C SER A 95 0.16 11.92 1.17
N ASP A 96 0.21 12.61 0.05
CA ASP A 96 1.47 12.96 -0.62
C ASP A 96 2.36 13.66 0.41
N ASP A 97 3.22 12.92 1.12
CA ASP A 97 4.35 13.53 1.80
C ASP A 97 5.65 12.80 1.48
N PRO A 98 6.41 13.28 0.46
CA PRO A 98 7.75 12.80 0.17
C PRO A 98 8.80 13.19 1.22
N LEU A 99 8.42 13.84 2.34
CA LEU A 99 9.36 14.43 3.31
C LEU A 99 9.29 13.87 4.74
N SER A 100 8.63 12.74 4.99
CA SER A 100 8.66 12.13 6.34
C SER A 100 9.96 11.39 6.70
N ASP A 101 10.91 11.26 5.76
CA ASP A 101 12.18 10.54 5.98
C ASP A 101 13.41 11.48 6.19
N ILE A 102 13.20 12.76 6.52
CA ILE A 102 14.30 13.71 6.86
C ILE A 102 14.13 14.34 8.25
N VAL A 103 13.78 13.54 9.27
CA VAL A 103 14.01 13.93 10.68
C VAL A 103 14.78 12.84 11.40
#